data_AF-A0AAD3M5X6-F1
#
_entry.id   AF-A0AAD3M5X6-F1
#
_cell.length_a   1.000
_cell.length_b   1.000
_cell.length_c   1.000
_cell.angle_alpha   90.00
_cell.angle_beta   90.00
_cell.angle_gamma   90.00
#
_symmetry.space_group_name_H-M   'P 1'
#
loop_
_entity.id
_entity.type
_entity.pdbx_description
1 polymer ?
#
loop_
_entity_poly.entity_id
_entity_poly.type
_entity_poly.pdbx_seq_one_letter_code
_entity_poly.pdbx_strand_id
1 'polypeptide(L)'
;MCKKVLTIDAGEDAECHAAKLLEVIILQCRGRGIDQCIPLFVEAVLERLMRGVKSSELRTMCLQVAIAALYYNPALLIHTLDNMHFPHNPQPITAHFINQWMNDTEFFLGLHDRKMCIIGLSVLMELPSRPAVLEGVAAQIVPSILLLFLGLKHLYASRLINKPDLLARAGPQDEDQNEEIPSDEDEVNENRNAMQQQSSTPTGQGGEDDDEDEDDYWDDDGFEGTPLEEYSTPLDYDNGEDEYQFFTSALLRVQNTDAAWYQSLTAPLSDDQKKQLQEIYSISQQRRSTAAKGQ
;
A
#
# COMPACT_ATOMS: atom_id res chain seq x y z
N MET A 1 4.57 18.04 13.98
CA MET A 1 4.03 18.72 12.79
C MET A 1 2.85 17.94 12.21
N CYS A 2 3.03 16.68 11.76
CA CYS A 2 1.96 15.86 11.15
C CYS A 2 0.66 15.82 11.97
N LYS A 3 0.74 15.55 13.28
CA LYS A 3 -0.45 15.58 14.17
C LYS A 3 -1.23 16.89 14.05
N LYS A 4 -0.55 18.04 13.99
CA LYS A 4 -1.21 19.34 13.83
C LYS A 4 -1.92 19.44 12.48
N VAL A 5 -1.26 19.06 11.39
CA VAL A 5 -1.83 19.07 10.02
C VAL A 5 -3.09 18.21 9.96
N LEU A 6 -3.00 16.98 10.48
CA LEU A 6 -4.13 16.06 10.55
C LEU A 6 -5.26 16.59 11.45
N THR A 7 -4.98 17.34 12.53
CA THR A 7 -6.05 17.86 13.42
C THR A 7 -6.79 19.07 12.85
N ILE A 8 -6.11 20.01 12.19
CA ILE A 8 -6.68 21.35 11.87
C ILE A 8 -7.46 21.44 10.56
N ASP A 9 -7.68 20.32 9.86
CA ASP A 9 -8.31 20.29 8.52
C ASP A 9 -7.56 21.21 7.53
N ALA A 10 -6.27 20.91 7.34
CA ALA A 10 -5.36 21.71 6.51
C ALA A 10 -5.59 21.52 4.99
N GLY A 11 -6.57 20.70 4.60
CA GLY A 11 -6.81 20.23 3.23
C GLY A 11 -6.28 18.81 3.01
N GLU A 12 -7.03 17.99 2.26
CA GLU A 12 -6.74 16.54 2.13
C GLU A 12 -5.34 16.27 1.54
N ASP A 13 -4.85 17.09 0.62
CA ASP A 13 -3.50 16.96 0.06
C ASP A 13 -2.39 17.07 1.15
N ALA A 14 -2.47 18.10 2.00
CA ALA A 14 -1.52 18.27 3.10
C ALA A 14 -1.65 17.14 4.14
N GLU A 15 -2.86 16.64 4.36
CA GLU A 15 -3.12 15.51 5.24
C GLU A 15 -2.55 14.20 4.68
N CYS A 16 -2.64 13.97 3.36
CA CYS A 16 -2.03 12.83 2.68
C CYS A 16 -0.51 12.85 2.85
N HIS A 17 0.14 13.98 2.59
CA HIS A 17 1.59 14.14 2.81
C HIS A 17 1.98 13.93 4.28
N ALA A 18 1.17 14.44 5.22
CA ALA A 18 1.42 14.23 6.65
C ALA A 18 1.33 12.74 7.04
N ALA A 19 0.33 12.02 6.53
CA ALA A 19 0.19 10.58 6.74
C ALA A 19 1.34 9.80 6.07
N LYS A 20 1.68 10.13 4.82
CA LYS A 20 2.80 9.52 4.10
C LYS A 20 4.11 9.66 4.85
N LEU A 21 4.40 10.86 5.38
CA LEU A 21 5.60 11.07 6.21
C LEU A 21 5.61 10.18 7.46
N LEU A 22 4.47 9.97 8.12
CA LEU A 22 4.40 9.07 9.27
C LEU A 22 4.66 7.61 8.87
N GLU A 23 4.09 7.14 7.76
CA GLU A 23 4.36 5.81 7.20
C GLU A 23 5.85 5.63 6.91
N VAL A 24 6.46 6.57 6.19
CA VAL A 24 7.88 6.56 5.84
C VAL A 24 8.75 6.48 7.10
N ILE A 25 8.46 7.27 8.13
CA ILE A 25 9.21 7.21 9.40
C ILE A 25 9.12 5.82 10.02
N ILE A 26 7.93 5.21 10.07
CA ILE A 26 7.74 3.87 10.66
C ILE A 26 8.60 2.83 9.92
N LEU A 27 8.58 2.87 8.59
CA LEU A 27 9.30 1.90 7.76
C LEU A 27 10.83 2.12 7.80
N GLN A 28 11.29 3.37 7.66
CA GLN A 28 12.72 3.71 7.69
C GLN A 28 13.38 3.47 9.06
N CYS A 29 12.61 3.65 10.14
CA CYS A 29 13.09 3.47 11.50
C CYS A 29 12.75 2.10 12.10
N ARG A 30 12.33 1.12 11.29
CA ARG A 30 12.08 -0.25 11.76
C ARG A 30 13.33 -0.83 12.43
N GLY A 31 13.17 -1.29 13.68
CA GLY A 31 14.28 -1.80 14.50
C GLY A 31 15.21 -0.74 15.10
N ARG A 32 14.89 0.56 14.96
CA ARG A 32 15.71 1.67 15.50
C ARG A 32 15.18 2.26 16.82
N GLY A 33 14.19 1.63 17.45
CA GLY A 33 13.70 2.01 18.79
C GLY A 33 12.76 3.22 18.80
N ILE A 34 11.78 3.25 17.91
CA ILE A 34 10.74 4.31 17.83
C ILE A 34 9.38 3.87 18.43
N ASP A 35 9.37 2.81 19.24
CA ASP A 35 8.14 2.20 19.80
C ASP A 35 7.24 3.20 20.52
N GLN A 36 7.81 4.19 21.22
CA GLN A 36 7.08 5.27 21.89
C GLN A 36 6.36 6.22 20.93
N CYS A 37 6.79 6.30 19.67
CA CYS A 37 6.18 7.14 18.65
C CYS A 37 4.99 6.44 17.97
N ILE A 38 5.00 5.11 17.87
CA ILE A 38 3.99 4.33 17.16
C ILE A 38 2.57 4.64 17.68
N PRO A 39 2.29 4.64 19.00
CA PRO A 39 0.97 5.02 19.51
C PRO A 39 0.51 6.40 19.07
N LEU A 40 1.42 7.38 19.07
CA LEU A 40 1.12 8.76 18.72
C LEU A 40 0.79 8.93 17.23
N PHE A 41 1.47 8.15 16.37
CA PHE A 41 1.26 8.18 14.93
C PHE A 41 -0.07 7.53 14.56
N VAL A 42 -0.32 6.33 15.11
CA VAL A 42 -1.57 5.59 14.89
C VAL A 42 -2.76 6.40 15.42
N GLU A 43 -2.65 7.01 16.60
CA GLU A 43 -3.74 7.80 17.17
C GLU A 43 -4.10 8.98 16.25
N ALA A 44 -3.10 9.71 15.75
CA ALA A 44 -3.32 10.87 14.90
C ALA A 44 -4.07 10.55 13.61
N VAL A 45 -3.71 9.44 12.93
CA VAL A 45 -4.36 9.04 11.68
C VAL A 45 -5.73 8.42 11.90
N LEU A 46 -5.91 7.63 12.96
CA LEU A 46 -7.21 7.03 13.26
C LEU A 46 -8.20 8.10 13.70
N GLU A 47 -7.80 9.05 14.55
CA GLU A 47 -8.61 10.22 14.91
C GLU A 47 -9.05 11.02 13.68
N ARG A 48 -8.17 11.13 12.66
CA ARG A 48 -8.52 11.75 11.38
C ARG A 48 -9.54 10.93 10.59
N LEU A 49 -9.36 9.61 10.51
CA LEU A 49 -10.30 8.71 9.83
C LEU A 49 -11.70 8.78 10.43
N MET A 50 -11.84 8.74 11.76
CA MET A 50 -13.19 8.73 12.39
C MET A 50 -13.92 10.07 12.32
N ARG A 51 -13.22 11.19 12.07
CA ARG A 51 -13.89 12.47 11.77
C ARG A 51 -14.57 12.48 10.40
N GLY A 52 -14.35 11.43 9.60
CA GLY A 52 -14.85 11.32 8.24
C GLY A 52 -13.87 11.92 7.24
N VAL A 53 -13.52 11.13 6.23
CA VAL A 53 -12.62 11.51 5.13
C VAL A 53 -13.38 11.31 3.82
N LYS A 54 -13.29 12.26 2.89
CA LYS A 54 -14.08 12.21 1.66
C LYS A 54 -13.37 11.40 0.58
N SER A 55 -12.10 11.72 0.30
CA SER A 55 -11.32 10.98 -0.71
C SER A 55 -10.96 9.57 -0.24
N SER A 56 -10.91 8.62 -1.18
CA SER A 56 -10.32 7.31 -0.94
C SER A 56 -8.82 7.41 -0.69
N GLU A 57 -8.14 8.34 -1.36
CA GLU A 57 -6.70 8.58 -1.21
C GLU A 57 -6.31 8.91 0.25
N LEU A 58 -6.96 9.89 0.89
CA LEU A 58 -6.62 10.19 2.29
C LEU A 58 -7.02 9.04 3.23
N ARG A 59 -8.08 8.28 2.90
CA ARG A 59 -8.44 7.09 3.69
C ARG A 59 -7.34 6.04 3.61
N THR A 60 -6.87 5.70 2.41
CA THR A 60 -5.81 4.71 2.22
C THR A 60 -4.48 5.17 2.83
N MET A 61 -4.12 6.46 2.71
CA MET A 61 -2.93 7.01 3.37
C MET A 61 -2.99 6.88 4.89
N CYS A 62 -4.14 7.15 5.51
CA CYS A 62 -4.30 6.96 6.95
C CYS A 62 -4.25 5.48 7.35
N LEU A 63 -4.85 4.59 6.54
CA LEU A 63 -4.77 3.15 6.76
C LEU A 63 -3.32 2.65 6.65
N GLN A 64 -2.55 3.13 5.68
CA GLN A 64 -1.15 2.76 5.47
C GLN A 64 -0.27 3.01 6.69
N VAL A 65 -0.47 4.11 7.42
CA VAL A 65 0.26 4.35 8.67
C VAL A 65 -0.01 3.26 9.72
N ALA A 66 -1.27 2.83 9.86
CA ALA A 66 -1.61 1.72 10.77
C ALA A 66 -1.11 0.36 10.24
N ILE A 67 -1.11 0.13 8.93
CA ILE A 67 -0.58 -1.08 8.30
C ILE A 67 0.96 -1.15 8.47
N ALA A 68 1.66 -0.03 8.30
CA ALA A 68 3.09 0.09 8.57
C ALA A 68 3.40 -0.16 10.06
N ALA A 69 2.57 0.34 10.97
CA ALA A 69 2.69 0.03 12.40
C ALA A 69 2.46 -1.47 12.70
N LEU A 70 1.53 -2.12 11.99
CA LEU A 70 1.29 -3.57 12.09
C LEU A 70 2.53 -4.34 11.69
N TYR A 71 3.14 -3.97 10.55
CA TYR A 71 4.38 -4.60 10.06
C TYR A 71 5.60 -4.29 10.95
N TYR A 72 5.64 -3.09 11.56
CA TYR A 72 6.69 -2.71 12.50
C TYR A 72 6.69 -3.59 13.75
N ASN A 73 5.55 -3.67 14.44
CA ASN A 73 5.38 -4.48 15.65
C ASN A 73 3.88 -4.80 15.86
N PRO A 74 3.42 -6.03 15.52
CA PRO A 74 2.01 -6.38 15.58
C PRO A 74 1.43 -6.29 17.00
N ALA A 75 2.20 -6.74 18.00
CA ALA A 75 1.75 -6.72 19.39
C ALA A 75 1.57 -5.28 19.90
N LEU A 76 2.49 -4.38 19.54
CA LEU A 76 2.40 -2.97 19.89
C LEU A 76 1.20 -2.31 19.22
N LEU A 77 0.94 -2.56 17.93
CA LEU A 77 -0.23 -2.01 17.26
C LEU A 77 -1.52 -2.47 17.94
N ILE A 78 -1.70 -3.79 18.13
CA ILE A 78 -2.93 -4.32 18.74
C ILE A 78 -3.12 -3.74 20.15
N HIS A 79 -2.08 -3.70 20.98
CA HIS A 79 -2.14 -3.06 22.28
C HIS A 79 -2.51 -1.58 22.19
N THR A 80 -2.00 -0.86 21.20
CA THR A 80 -2.33 0.55 20.99
C THR A 80 -3.81 0.71 20.65
N LEU A 81 -4.32 -0.06 19.68
CA LEU A 81 -5.71 0.01 19.24
C LEU A 81 -6.70 -0.33 20.36
N ASP A 82 -6.38 -1.32 21.20
CA ASP A 82 -7.22 -1.75 22.32
C ASP A 82 -7.29 -0.71 23.44
N ASN A 83 -6.29 0.16 23.57
CA ASN A 83 -6.28 1.25 24.56
C ASN A 83 -6.85 2.57 24.03
N MET A 84 -7.06 2.71 22.72
CA MET A 84 -7.64 3.91 22.14
C MET A 84 -9.14 3.99 22.37
N HIS A 85 -9.61 5.16 22.78
CA HIS A 85 -11.02 5.44 22.97
C HIS A 85 -11.34 6.79 22.35
N PHE A 86 -12.21 6.79 21.35
CA PHE A 86 -12.65 8.02 20.70
C PHE A 86 -14.10 8.34 21.10
N PRO A 87 -14.41 9.61 21.41
CA PRO A 87 -15.75 10.00 21.82
C PRO A 87 -16.80 9.59 20.77
N HIS A 88 -17.95 9.12 21.24
CA HIS A 88 -19.10 8.76 20.39
C HIS A 88 -18.89 7.59 19.41
N ASN A 89 -17.79 6.82 19.52
CA ASN A 89 -17.63 5.57 18.78
C ASN A 89 -17.93 4.37 19.69
N PRO A 90 -19.05 3.63 19.47
CA PRO A 90 -19.38 2.46 20.28
C PRO A 90 -18.60 1.21 19.90
N GLN A 91 -17.91 1.20 18.76
CA GLN A 91 -17.18 0.04 18.25
C GLN A 91 -15.70 0.09 18.72
N PRO A 92 -15.08 -1.07 19.05
CA PRO A 92 -13.64 -1.14 19.26
C PRO A 92 -12.86 -0.62 18.04
N ILE A 93 -11.81 0.16 18.29
CA ILE A 93 -11.02 0.80 17.23
C ILE A 93 -10.36 -0.22 16.32
N THR A 94 -9.90 -1.35 16.89
CA THR A 94 -9.41 -2.52 16.14
C THR A 94 -10.42 -2.99 15.10
N ALA A 95 -11.70 -3.04 15.45
CA ALA A 95 -12.74 -3.48 14.53
C ALA A 95 -13.08 -2.42 13.48
N HIS A 96 -13.10 -1.13 13.83
CA HIS A 96 -13.28 -0.05 12.87
C HIS A 96 -12.16 -0.06 11.80
N PHE A 97 -10.91 -0.12 12.25
CA PHE A 97 -9.73 -0.16 11.37
C PHE A 97 -9.78 -1.34 10.39
N ILE A 98 -9.99 -2.56 10.89
CA ILE A 98 -9.99 -3.76 10.04
C ILE A 98 -11.14 -3.73 9.02
N ASN A 99 -12.36 -3.35 9.43
CA ASN A 99 -13.48 -3.26 8.50
C ASN A 99 -13.24 -2.20 7.43
N GLN A 100 -12.73 -1.03 7.82
CA GLN A 100 -12.41 0.03 6.85
C GLN A 100 -11.34 -0.42 5.87
N TRP A 101 -10.30 -1.09 6.35
CA TRP A 101 -9.24 -1.61 5.49
C TRP A 101 -9.76 -2.62 4.47
N MET A 102 -10.64 -3.53 4.87
CA MET A 102 -11.24 -4.48 3.92
C MET A 102 -12.09 -3.76 2.87
N ASN A 103 -12.88 -2.77 3.28
CA ASN A 103 -13.76 -2.01 2.37
C ASN A 103 -12.97 -1.13 1.38
N ASP A 104 -11.81 -0.60 1.78
CA ASP A 104 -11.02 0.32 0.96
C ASP A 104 -9.86 -0.38 0.22
N THR A 105 -9.78 -1.72 0.23
CA THR A 105 -8.65 -2.48 -0.37
C THR A 105 -8.46 -2.16 -1.86
N GLU A 106 -9.54 -1.99 -2.62
CA GLU A 106 -9.47 -1.70 -4.06
C GLU A 106 -8.82 -0.34 -4.39
N PHE A 107 -8.79 0.59 -3.42
CA PHE A 107 -8.23 1.93 -3.60
C PHE A 107 -6.73 2.02 -3.31
N PHE A 108 -6.06 0.90 -3.01
CA PHE A 108 -4.59 0.85 -2.97
C PHE A 108 -4.08 0.73 -4.41
N LEU A 109 -3.73 1.89 -5.00
CA LEU A 109 -3.44 2.00 -6.43
C LEU A 109 -1.95 2.00 -6.75
N GLY A 110 -1.10 2.49 -5.85
CA GLY A 110 0.35 2.50 -6.04
C GLY A 110 1.00 1.11 -6.01
N LEU A 111 2.18 0.98 -6.62
CA LEU A 111 3.03 -0.19 -6.44
C LEU A 111 3.42 -0.38 -4.97
N HIS A 112 3.88 0.67 -4.32
CA HIS A 112 4.22 0.69 -2.90
C HIS A 112 2.98 0.37 -2.06
N ASP A 113 1.87 1.05 -2.35
CA ASP A 113 0.62 0.90 -1.59
C ASP A 113 0.11 -0.55 -1.61
N ARG A 114 0.11 -1.17 -2.80
CA ARG A 114 -0.27 -2.58 -2.97
C ARG A 114 0.69 -3.51 -2.26
N LYS A 115 2.00 -3.29 -2.39
CA LYS A 115 3.03 -4.07 -1.70
C LYS A 115 2.87 -4.00 -0.17
N MET A 116 2.73 -2.79 0.37
CA MET A 116 2.53 -2.56 1.80
C MET A 116 1.24 -3.21 2.31
N CYS A 117 0.15 -3.12 1.53
CA CYS A 117 -1.12 -3.74 1.85
C CYS A 117 -1.04 -5.28 1.87
N ILE A 118 -0.39 -5.91 0.88
CA ILE A 118 -0.17 -7.37 0.83
C ILE A 118 0.64 -7.84 2.05
N ILE A 119 1.75 -7.16 2.36
CA ILE A 119 2.58 -7.47 3.52
C ILE A 119 1.77 -7.31 4.81
N GLY A 120 1.01 -6.22 4.93
CA GLY A 120 0.11 -5.96 6.04
C GLY A 120 -0.89 -7.09 6.28
N LEU A 121 -1.64 -7.48 5.23
CA LEU A 121 -2.65 -8.55 5.33
C LEU A 121 -2.01 -9.89 5.65
N SER A 122 -0.80 -10.14 5.14
CA SER A 122 0.00 -11.32 5.48
C SER A 122 0.31 -11.37 6.99
N VAL A 123 0.75 -10.25 7.57
CA VAL A 123 0.98 -10.14 9.02
C VAL A 123 -0.33 -10.28 9.81
N LEU A 124 -1.42 -9.70 9.33
CA LEU A 124 -2.74 -9.75 9.97
C LEU A 124 -3.25 -11.19 10.13
N MET A 125 -3.09 -12.02 9.10
CA MET A 125 -3.50 -13.43 9.14
C MET A 125 -2.67 -14.27 10.12
N GLU A 126 -1.43 -13.86 10.38
CA GLU A 126 -0.48 -14.55 11.26
C GLU A 126 -0.52 -14.10 12.71
N LEU A 127 -1.43 -13.18 13.07
CA LEU A 127 -1.55 -12.72 14.45
C LEU A 127 -1.77 -13.91 15.41
N PRO A 128 -0.93 -14.06 16.44
CA PRO A 128 -1.03 -15.19 17.37
C PRO A 128 -2.31 -15.12 18.22
N SER A 129 -2.80 -13.91 18.49
CA SER A 129 -4.08 -13.65 19.15
C SER A 129 -4.96 -12.86 18.18
N ARG A 130 -5.86 -13.58 17.50
CA ARG A 130 -6.74 -13.03 16.46
C ARG A 130 -7.86 -12.17 17.08
N PRO A 131 -7.99 -10.87 16.74
CA PRO A 131 -9.16 -10.08 17.13
C PRO A 131 -10.45 -10.67 16.56
N ALA A 132 -11.54 -10.64 17.33
CA ALA A 132 -12.82 -11.26 16.94
C ALA A 132 -13.38 -10.75 15.61
N VAL A 133 -13.09 -9.49 15.24
CA VAL A 133 -13.49 -8.91 13.95
C VAL A 133 -12.91 -9.66 12.75
N LEU A 134 -11.74 -10.30 12.87
CA LEU A 134 -11.12 -11.02 11.76
C LEU A 134 -11.91 -12.25 11.33
N GLU A 135 -12.63 -12.91 12.25
CA GLU A 135 -13.54 -13.99 11.88
C GLU A 135 -14.66 -13.50 10.97
N GLY A 136 -15.14 -12.26 11.20
CA GLY A 136 -16.18 -11.64 10.39
C GLY A 136 -15.74 -11.26 8.97
N VAL A 137 -14.44 -11.03 8.76
CA VAL A 137 -13.87 -10.64 7.46
C VAL A 137 -12.99 -11.73 6.82
N ALA A 138 -12.90 -12.92 7.43
CA ALA A 138 -12.00 -13.99 7.00
C ALA A 138 -12.14 -14.33 5.51
N ALA A 139 -13.38 -14.40 5.03
CA ALA A 139 -13.70 -14.70 3.64
C ALA A 139 -13.24 -13.63 2.64
N GLN A 140 -12.92 -12.41 3.09
CA GLN A 140 -12.49 -11.28 2.26
C GLN A 140 -10.97 -11.17 2.17
N ILE A 141 -10.22 -11.62 3.19
CA ILE A 141 -8.78 -11.36 3.31
C ILE A 141 -8.00 -11.90 2.11
N VAL A 142 -8.17 -13.19 1.75
CA VAL A 142 -7.43 -13.76 0.61
C VAL A 142 -7.89 -13.16 -0.72
N PRO A 143 -9.20 -13.00 -1.02
CA PRO A 143 -9.65 -12.26 -2.19
C PRO A 143 -9.04 -10.86 -2.32
N SER A 144 -8.96 -10.10 -1.22
CA SER A 144 -8.31 -8.78 -1.16
C SER A 144 -6.84 -8.85 -1.55
N ILE A 145 -6.08 -9.83 -1.03
CA ILE A 145 -4.67 -10.03 -1.42
C ILE A 145 -4.54 -10.38 -2.91
N LEU A 146 -5.42 -11.23 -3.44
CA LEU A 146 -5.41 -11.60 -4.86
C LEU A 146 -5.68 -10.39 -5.78
N LEU A 147 -6.61 -9.51 -5.39
CA LEU A 147 -6.89 -8.26 -6.11
C LEU A 147 -5.64 -7.37 -6.17
N LEU A 148 -4.92 -7.24 -5.06
CA LEU A 148 -3.69 -6.44 -5.00
C LEU A 148 -2.57 -7.03 -5.88
N PHE A 149 -2.42 -8.36 -5.89
CA PHE A 149 -1.46 -9.04 -6.77
C PHE A 149 -1.80 -8.86 -8.25
N LEU A 150 -3.09 -8.88 -8.61
CA LEU A 150 -3.53 -8.58 -9.97
C LEU A 150 -3.08 -7.17 -10.39
N GLY A 151 -3.33 -6.16 -9.54
CA GLY A 151 -2.85 -4.80 -9.77
C GLY A 151 -1.32 -4.69 -9.90
N LEU A 152 -0.56 -5.40 -9.06
CA LEU A 152 0.90 -5.45 -9.15
C LEU A 152 1.39 -6.11 -10.45
N LYS A 153 0.75 -7.18 -10.90
CA LYS A 153 1.12 -7.88 -12.15
C LYS A 153 1.02 -6.93 -13.34
N HIS A 154 -0.03 -6.13 -13.42
CA HIS A 154 -0.17 -5.13 -14.48
C HIS A 154 0.90 -4.02 -14.35
N LEU A 155 1.18 -3.52 -13.14
CA LEU A 155 2.18 -2.47 -12.94
C LEU A 155 3.59 -2.92 -13.33
N TYR A 156 3.97 -4.14 -12.96
CA TYR A 156 5.26 -4.71 -13.36
C TYR A 156 5.37 -4.89 -14.87
N ALA A 157 4.29 -5.33 -15.53
CA ALA A 157 4.27 -5.46 -16.99
C ALA A 157 4.42 -4.10 -17.69
N SER A 158 3.70 -3.07 -17.23
CA SER A 158 3.82 -1.70 -17.75
C SER A 158 5.24 -1.14 -17.58
N ARG A 159 5.85 -1.31 -16.39
CA ARG A 159 7.24 -0.86 -16.14
C ARG A 159 8.26 -1.54 -17.04
N LEU A 160 8.09 -2.84 -17.34
CA LEU A 160 8.98 -3.58 -18.23
C LEU A 160 8.92 -3.04 -19.68
N ILE A 161 7.76 -2.56 -20.13
CA ILE A 161 7.56 -2.02 -21.47
C ILE A 161 8.06 -0.57 -21.55
N ASN A 162 7.71 0.26 -20.56
CA ASN A 162 7.88 1.71 -20.62
C ASN A 162 9.24 2.21 -20.09
N LYS A 163 9.93 1.44 -19.23
CA LYS A 163 11.24 1.82 -18.66
C LYS A 163 12.22 0.63 -18.57
N PRO A 164 12.65 0.04 -19.70
CA PRO A 164 13.56 -1.12 -19.71
C PRO A 164 14.94 -0.83 -19.10
N ASP A 165 15.40 0.44 -19.11
CA ASP A 165 16.75 0.82 -18.68
C ASP A 165 16.96 0.83 -17.16
N LEU A 166 15.89 0.84 -16.35
CA LEU A 166 16.03 0.76 -14.88
C LEU A 166 16.37 -0.66 -14.40
N LEU A 167 16.06 -1.69 -15.19
CA LEU A 167 16.45 -3.08 -14.92
C LEU A 167 17.92 -3.36 -15.29
N ALA A 168 18.55 -2.48 -16.09
CA ALA A 168 19.94 -2.62 -16.53
C ALA A 168 20.97 -2.14 -15.50
N ARG A 169 20.55 -1.51 -14.38
CA ARG A 169 21.45 -1.14 -13.25
C ARG A 169 21.71 -2.30 -12.27
N ALA A 170 21.47 -3.55 -12.69
CA ALA A 170 21.90 -4.78 -11.99
C ALA A 170 23.43 -4.99 -12.07
N GLY A 171 24.21 -4.00 -11.63
CA GLY A 171 25.63 -4.10 -11.34
C GLY A 171 25.88 -3.47 -9.97
N PRO A 172 26.88 -3.91 -9.20
CA PRO A 172 27.09 -3.43 -7.84
C PRO A 172 27.49 -1.96 -7.93
N GLN A 173 26.58 -1.05 -7.60
CA GLN A 173 26.93 0.34 -7.36
C GLN A 173 27.13 0.51 -5.86
N ASP A 174 28.38 0.84 -5.56
CA ASP A 174 28.95 1.05 -4.24
C ASP A 174 28.08 1.91 -3.32
N GLU A 175 28.14 1.53 -2.05
CA GLU A 175 27.75 2.29 -0.87
C GLU A 175 28.42 3.68 -0.87
N ASP A 176 27.78 4.72 -1.40
CA ASP A 176 27.87 6.10 -0.89
C ASP A 176 27.01 7.05 -1.72
N GLN A 177 25.76 7.28 -1.31
CA GLN A 177 25.02 8.49 -1.67
C GLN A 177 24.25 9.00 -0.45
N ASN A 178 25.00 9.59 0.49
CA ASN A 178 24.48 10.73 1.23
C ASN A 178 24.26 11.86 0.21
N GLU A 179 23.06 11.96 -0.34
CA GLU A 179 22.63 13.21 -0.97
C GLU A 179 22.40 14.22 0.17
N GLU A 180 23.46 14.98 0.48
CA GLU A 180 23.33 16.24 1.22
C GLU A 180 22.36 17.14 0.44
N ILE A 181 21.25 17.49 1.08
CA ILE A 181 20.28 18.47 0.61
C ILE A 181 21.02 19.80 0.41
N PRO A 182 21.11 20.38 -0.80
CA PRO A 182 21.64 21.72 -0.97
C PRO A 182 20.59 22.69 -0.44
N SER A 183 20.83 23.20 0.76
CA SER A 183 20.07 24.28 1.38
C SER A 183 20.53 25.60 0.76
N ASP A 184 19.88 26.06 -0.30
CA ASP A 184 20.01 27.44 -0.76
C ASP A 184 18.76 28.24 -0.39
N GLU A 185 18.96 29.15 0.56
CA GLU A 185 18.06 30.23 0.91
C GLU A 185 18.08 31.32 -0.20
N ASP A 186 16.91 31.93 -0.40
CA ASP A 186 16.64 33.26 -0.93
C ASP A 186 17.12 33.63 -2.35
N GLU A 187 16.15 33.85 -3.26
CA GLU A 187 15.95 35.18 -3.85
C GLU A 187 14.57 35.30 -4.53
N VAL A 188 13.77 36.22 -4.01
CA VAL A 188 12.50 36.71 -4.55
C VAL A 188 12.72 37.42 -5.88
N ASN A 189 11.96 37.07 -6.92
CA ASN A 189 11.63 38.04 -7.97
C ASN A 189 10.24 37.79 -8.59
N GLU A 190 9.37 38.78 -8.39
CA GLU A 190 8.08 38.93 -9.04
C GLU A 190 8.26 39.20 -10.55
N ASN A 191 7.57 38.46 -11.42
CA ASN A 191 6.80 39.09 -12.51
C ASN A 191 5.89 38.14 -13.31
N ARG A 192 4.59 38.29 -13.06
CA ARG A 192 3.48 38.54 -14.01
C ARG A 192 3.55 38.02 -15.45
N ASN A 193 2.42 37.37 -15.80
CA ASN A 193 1.70 37.33 -17.08
C ASN A 193 2.22 36.43 -18.22
N ALA A 194 1.44 35.39 -18.54
CA ALA A 194 0.86 35.22 -19.89
C ALA A 194 -0.19 34.10 -19.91
N MET A 195 -1.46 34.49 -20.00
CA MET A 195 -2.58 33.65 -20.41
C MET A 195 -2.82 33.89 -21.92
N GLN A 196 -2.69 32.86 -22.77
CA GLN A 196 -3.26 32.81 -24.13
C GLN A 196 -3.15 31.37 -24.67
N GLN A 197 -4.22 30.58 -24.74
CA GLN A 197 -5.18 30.45 -25.85
C GLN A 197 -4.57 30.24 -27.25
N GLN A 198 -4.80 29.05 -27.82
CA GLN A 198 -5.16 28.70 -29.22
C GLN A 198 -5.05 27.16 -29.36
N SER A 199 -5.84 26.38 -30.09
CA SER A 199 -6.93 26.61 -31.06
C SER A 199 -7.50 25.24 -31.48
N SER A 200 -8.73 25.24 -31.96
CA SER A 200 -9.62 24.12 -32.31
C SER A 200 -9.55 23.62 -33.78
N THR A 201 -9.77 22.30 -33.97
CA THR A 201 -10.50 21.57 -35.08
C THR A 201 -9.89 21.46 -36.50
N PRO A 202 -10.26 20.46 -37.38
CA PRO A 202 -11.55 19.72 -37.44
C PRO A 202 -11.56 18.20 -37.79
N THR A 203 -12.78 17.66 -37.66
CA THR A 203 -13.39 16.35 -37.97
C THR A 203 -13.24 15.80 -39.40
N GLY A 204 -13.23 14.45 -39.54
CA GLY A 204 -13.45 13.72 -40.79
C GLY A 204 -13.82 12.22 -40.60
N GLN A 205 -15.13 11.95 -40.66
CA GLN A 205 -15.91 10.73 -40.98
C GLN A 205 -15.24 9.34 -41.13
N GLY A 206 -15.89 8.34 -40.50
CA GLY A 206 -16.43 7.16 -41.21
C GLY A 206 -15.81 5.80 -40.87
N GLY A 207 -16.57 4.94 -40.19
CA GLY A 207 -16.28 3.51 -40.03
C GLY A 207 -17.04 2.90 -38.85
N GLU A 208 -18.19 2.31 -39.14
CA GLU A 208 -18.84 1.32 -38.28
C GLU A 208 -17.93 0.08 -38.29
N ASP A 209 -17.47 -0.35 -37.12
CA ASP A 209 -17.19 -1.76 -36.82
C ASP A 209 -17.40 -1.93 -35.32
N ASP A 210 -18.42 -2.73 -34.99
CA ASP A 210 -18.65 -3.33 -33.68
C ASP A 210 -17.49 -4.28 -33.39
N ASP A 211 -16.63 -3.92 -32.45
CA ASP A 211 -15.91 -4.88 -31.61
C ASP A 211 -16.03 -4.36 -30.17
N GLU A 212 -16.90 -5.02 -29.40
CA GLU A 212 -17.02 -4.87 -27.94
C GLU A 212 -15.74 -5.42 -27.28
N ASP A 213 -14.66 -4.64 -27.29
CA ASP A 213 -13.52 -4.87 -26.40
C ASP A 213 -13.81 -4.17 -25.06
N GLU A 214 -14.49 -4.88 -24.18
CA GLU A 214 -14.87 -4.46 -22.83
C GLU A 214 -13.69 -4.52 -21.83
N ASP A 215 -12.46 -4.18 -22.28
CA ASP A 215 -11.21 -4.27 -21.49
C ASP A 215 -10.53 -2.89 -21.26
N ASP A 216 -11.17 -1.78 -21.60
CA ASP A 216 -10.62 -0.41 -21.46
C ASP A 216 -10.94 0.26 -20.09
N TYR A 217 -11.05 -0.54 -19.02
CA TYR A 217 -11.17 -0.01 -17.64
C TYR A 217 -9.84 0.50 -17.06
N TRP A 218 -8.76 0.42 -17.82
CA TRP A 218 -7.41 0.75 -17.41
C TRP A 218 -6.78 1.73 -18.41
N ASP A 219 -7.30 2.96 -18.42
CA ASP A 219 -6.72 4.07 -19.18
C ASP A 219 -5.22 4.22 -18.84
N ASP A 220 -4.39 4.48 -19.85
CA ASP A 220 -2.92 4.49 -19.82
C ASP A 220 -2.35 5.47 -18.76
N ASP A 221 -3.11 6.50 -18.42
CA ASP A 221 -2.81 7.49 -17.38
C ASP A 221 -2.94 6.94 -15.93
N GLY A 222 -3.58 5.78 -15.72
CA GLY A 222 -3.76 5.15 -14.41
C GLY A 222 -2.58 4.31 -13.91
N PHE A 223 -1.53 4.16 -14.73
CA PHE A 223 -0.35 3.34 -14.43
C PHE A 223 0.87 4.15 -13.97
N GLU A 224 0.85 5.48 -14.12
CA GLU A 224 1.83 6.34 -13.47
C GLU A 224 1.55 6.28 -11.96
N GLY A 225 2.54 5.87 -11.16
CA GLY A 225 2.38 5.64 -9.73
C GLY A 225 1.74 6.84 -9.02
N THR A 226 1.18 6.62 -7.82
CA THR A 226 0.60 7.75 -7.07
C THR A 226 1.68 8.82 -6.82
N PRO A 227 1.34 10.13 -6.82
CA PRO A 227 2.35 11.19 -6.62
C PRO A 227 3.19 11.03 -5.35
N LEU A 228 2.63 10.32 -4.35
CA LEU A 228 3.30 10.04 -3.07
C LEU A 228 4.27 8.85 -3.13
N GLU A 229 4.36 8.11 -4.24
CA GLU A 229 5.35 7.04 -4.44
C GLU A 229 6.78 7.54 -4.64
N GLU A 230 6.96 8.85 -4.83
CA GLU A 230 8.30 9.46 -4.88
C GLU A 230 9.08 9.28 -3.56
N TYR A 231 8.37 9.14 -2.43
CA TYR A 231 8.95 8.91 -1.11
C TYR A 231 9.29 7.42 -0.91
N SER A 232 10.47 7.02 -1.36
CA SER A 232 10.96 5.64 -1.24
C SER A 232 11.18 5.19 0.21
N THR A 233 10.91 3.91 0.47
CA THR A 233 11.09 3.25 1.77
C THR A 233 11.98 2.01 1.63
N PRO A 234 12.44 1.38 2.73
CA PRO A 234 13.24 0.16 2.65
C PRO A 234 12.54 -1.00 1.91
N LEU A 235 11.21 -0.97 1.79
CA LEU A 235 10.45 -1.97 1.07
C LEU A 235 10.56 -1.81 -0.46
N ASP A 236 10.93 -0.63 -0.96
CA ASP A 236 10.90 -0.31 -2.39
C ASP A 236 12.20 -0.64 -3.11
N TYR A 237 13.29 -0.86 -2.36
CA TYR A 237 14.58 -1.25 -2.91
C TYR A 237 14.61 -2.74 -3.29
N ASP A 238 15.52 -3.11 -4.20
CA ASP A 238 15.66 -4.49 -4.70
C ASP A 238 15.96 -5.53 -3.61
N ASN A 239 16.57 -5.11 -2.50
CA ASN A 239 16.86 -5.93 -1.32
C ASN A 239 15.74 -5.88 -0.26
N GLY A 240 14.65 -5.17 -0.53
CA GLY A 240 13.47 -5.12 0.31
C GLY A 240 12.71 -6.45 0.34
N GLU A 241 11.67 -6.53 1.17
CA GLU A 241 10.84 -7.72 1.26
C GLU A 241 10.16 -8.02 -0.08
N ASP A 242 10.22 -9.26 -0.56
CA ASP A 242 9.49 -9.68 -1.75
C ASP A 242 8.06 -10.08 -1.36
N GLU A 243 7.06 -9.40 -1.93
CA GLU A 243 5.66 -9.58 -1.57
C GLU A 243 5.11 -10.99 -1.87
N TYR A 244 5.59 -11.64 -2.94
CA TYR A 244 5.19 -13.00 -3.31
C TYR A 244 5.73 -14.01 -2.30
N GLN A 245 6.99 -13.84 -1.91
CA GLN A 245 7.65 -14.68 -0.91
C GLN A 245 7.09 -14.45 0.49
N PHE A 246 6.83 -13.19 0.86
CA PHE A 246 6.28 -12.81 2.16
C PHE A 246 4.90 -13.43 2.36
N PHE A 247 3.96 -13.16 1.44
CA PHE A 247 2.60 -13.69 1.50
C PHE A 247 2.56 -15.22 1.45
N THR A 248 3.28 -15.84 0.51
CA THR A 248 3.28 -17.31 0.38
C THR A 248 3.80 -17.97 1.66
N SER A 249 4.87 -17.41 2.25
CA SER A 249 5.43 -17.96 3.49
C SER A 249 4.46 -17.78 4.67
N ALA A 250 3.79 -16.63 4.76
CA ALA A 250 2.76 -16.36 5.77
C ALA A 250 1.59 -17.35 5.68
N LEU A 251 1.04 -17.53 4.48
CA LEU A 251 -0.09 -18.42 4.26
C LEU A 251 0.26 -19.89 4.55
N LEU A 252 1.46 -20.33 4.19
CA LEU A 252 1.95 -21.66 4.54
C LEU A 252 2.13 -21.83 6.05
N ARG A 253 2.61 -20.81 6.77
CA ARG A 253 2.71 -20.86 8.24
C ARG A 253 1.32 -21.03 8.86
N VAL A 254 0.35 -20.21 8.44
CA VAL A 254 -1.05 -20.35 8.86
C VAL A 254 -1.59 -21.75 8.58
N GLN A 255 -1.37 -22.29 7.37
CA GLN A 255 -1.79 -23.65 7.01
C GLN A 255 -1.25 -24.72 7.97
N ASN A 256 0.00 -24.56 8.40
CA ASN A 256 0.69 -25.51 9.27
C ASN A 256 0.34 -25.35 10.75
N THR A 257 0.02 -24.13 11.21
CA THR A 257 -0.21 -23.83 12.62
C THR A 257 -1.70 -23.83 13.01
N ASP A 258 -2.58 -23.42 12.10
CA ASP A 258 -4.03 -23.29 12.35
C ASP A 258 -4.82 -23.68 11.10
N ALA A 259 -5.06 -24.99 10.97
CA ALA A 259 -5.78 -25.55 9.82
C ALA A 259 -7.23 -25.04 9.72
N ALA A 260 -7.89 -24.78 10.84
CA ALA A 260 -9.27 -24.27 10.84
C ALA A 260 -9.32 -22.85 10.28
N TRP A 261 -8.38 -21.99 10.69
CA TRP A 261 -8.26 -20.65 10.15
C TRP A 261 -7.90 -20.63 8.67
N TYR A 262 -6.94 -21.47 8.27
CA TYR A 262 -6.60 -21.62 6.86
C TYR A 262 -7.82 -21.99 6.00
N GLN A 263 -8.69 -22.88 6.51
CA GLN A 263 -9.93 -23.22 5.82
C GLN A 263 -10.90 -22.03 5.76
N SER A 264 -11.07 -21.25 6.83
CA SER A 264 -11.90 -20.04 6.80
C SER A 264 -11.43 -19.02 5.77
N LEU A 265 -10.11 -18.91 5.56
CA LEU A 265 -9.50 -18.02 4.58
C LEU A 265 -9.64 -18.50 3.13
N THR A 266 -9.61 -19.82 2.90
CA THR A 266 -9.45 -20.39 1.56
C THR A 266 -10.68 -21.13 1.01
N ALA A 267 -11.59 -21.59 1.89
CA ALA A 267 -12.82 -22.27 1.46
C ALA A 267 -13.75 -21.39 0.60
N PRO A 268 -13.89 -20.07 0.83
CA PRO A 268 -14.76 -19.21 0.02
C PRO A 268 -14.22 -18.92 -1.38
N LEU A 269 -12.97 -19.29 -1.69
CA LEU A 269 -12.33 -18.93 -2.95
C LEU A 269 -12.99 -19.64 -4.15
N SER A 270 -13.24 -18.86 -5.20
CA SER A 270 -13.65 -19.39 -6.51
C SER A 270 -12.54 -20.23 -7.14
N ASP A 271 -12.87 -21.01 -8.17
CA ASP A 271 -11.87 -21.82 -8.86
C ASP A 271 -10.81 -20.95 -9.55
N ASP A 272 -11.19 -19.77 -10.05
CA ASP A 272 -10.25 -18.82 -10.64
C ASP A 272 -9.35 -18.17 -9.60
N GLN A 273 -9.89 -17.80 -8.43
CA GLN A 273 -9.08 -17.33 -7.31
C GLN A 273 -8.11 -18.40 -6.80
N LYS A 274 -8.52 -19.67 -6.77
CA LYS A 274 -7.62 -20.79 -6.46
C LYS A 274 -6.51 -20.93 -7.48
N LYS A 275 -6.78 -20.76 -8.78
CA LYS A 275 -5.74 -20.76 -9.82
C LYS A 275 -4.77 -19.60 -9.65
N GLN A 276 -5.27 -18.38 -9.41
CA GLN A 276 -4.42 -17.20 -9.13
C GLN A 276 -3.52 -17.44 -7.91
N LEU A 277 -4.05 -18.04 -6.85
CA LEU A 277 -3.26 -18.39 -5.67
C LEU A 277 -2.13 -19.39 -5.99
N GLN A 278 -2.39 -20.38 -6.86
CA GLN A 278 -1.35 -21.32 -7.32
C GLN A 278 -0.30 -20.65 -8.22
N GLU A 279 -0.71 -19.68 -9.05
CA GLU A 279 0.21 -18.87 -9.85
C GLU A 279 1.16 -18.06 -8.96
N ILE A 280 0.62 -17.37 -7.95
CA ILE A 280 1.40 -16.61 -6.95
C ILE A 280 2.40 -17.51 -6.24
N TYR A 281 1.98 -18.71 -5.83
CA TYR A 281 2.87 -19.71 -5.23
C TYR A 281 4.02 -20.09 -6.17
N SER A 282 3.73 -20.32 -7.45
CA SER A 282 4.72 -20.69 -8.45
C SER A 282 5.74 -19.58 -8.69
N ILE A 283 5.27 -18.32 -8.80
CA ILE A 283 6.14 -17.13 -8.92
C ILE A 283 7.03 -17.00 -7.69
N SER A 284 6.47 -17.16 -6.49
CA SER A 284 7.21 -17.13 -5.22
C SER A 284 8.36 -18.14 -5.19
N GLN A 285 8.12 -19.39 -5.63
CA GLN A 285 9.18 -20.41 -5.72
C GLN A 285 10.23 -20.06 -6.78
N GLN A 286 9.83 -19.55 -7.93
CA GLN A 286 10.74 -19.14 -8.98
C GLN A 286 11.69 -18.04 -8.49
N ARG A 287 11.16 -16.97 -7.88
CA ARG A 287 11.96 -15.85 -7.34
C ARG A 287 12.94 -16.31 -6.25
N ARG A 288 12.50 -17.19 -5.34
CA ARG A 288 13.35 -17.80 -4.32
C ARG A 288 14.53 -18.58 -4.94
N SER A 289 14.28 -19.34 -6.00
CA SER A 289 15.31 -20.14 -6.67
C SER A 289 16.34 -19.30 -7.42
N THR A 290 15.93 -18.13 -7.97
CA THR A 290 16.83 -17.19 -8.65
C THR A 290 17.72 -16.46 -7.64
N ALA A 291 17.15 -16.01 -6.52
CA ALA A 291 17.93 -15.37 -5.45
C ALA A 291 19.01 -16.29 -4.87
N ALA A 292 18.71 -17.60 -4.72
CA ALA A 292 19.66 -18.59 -4.22
C ALA A 292 20.80 -18.96 -5.20
N LYS A 293 20.67 -18.64 -6.50
CA LYS A 293 21.70 -18.90 -7.52
C LYS A 293 22.66 -17.71 -7.73
N GLY A 294 22.30 -16.53 -7.23
CA GLY A 294 23.09 -15.30 -7.34
C GLY A 294 23.99 -15.01 -6.13
N GLN A 295 23.98 -15.88 -5.11
CA GLN A 295 24.91 -15.88 -3.97
C GLN A 295 26.03 -16.91 -4.19
#